data_AF-A0A933QTN6-F1
#
_entry.id   AF-A0A933QTN6-F1
#
_cell.length_a   1.000
_cell.length_b   1.000
_cell.length_c   1.000
_cell.angle_alpha   90.00
_cell.angle_beta   90.00
_cell.angle_gamma   90.00
#
_symmetry.space_group_name_H-M   'P 1'
#
loop_
_entity.id
_entity.type
_entity.pdbx_description
1 polymer ?
#
loop_
_entity_poly.entity_id
_entity_poly.type
_entity_poly.pdbx_seq_one_letter_code
_entity_poly.pdbx_strand_id
1 'polypeptide(L)'
;MIAALVCGRAENQPFPGRNTFPLLGRPLMVYPLLAAQHSDEITRTFLSTDDAGMARVGKHYGAEIIERPAELNAPDATLEDVIQHGYQEIKVRLGDELEALVVLLANAPTVTNGLIDQGIAILRADATLDAVMTISRRNEFHPMYAQQLSDRCLHPFHETPPDANMDAYFPDSLLWVLRPSSFFGTMRPSVRPNWVVNTSTQRIAPLVHEGYGDVDYAWQIPAIEEWLRRRGFTEETTPYTIKPSPTPTLTSAPLIVAPTTAAERRVLVTTVPFGQPNRYPIDLLARDKVEYIINPIGRRLKEEELAEMIGDFGILIAGTEPITAKVMQAAPNLRLISRVGIGLDSVDLQAARARGIQVTYTPDAPSPAVAELAVGLMIGLLRDIPGADRTMRNGVWHRFMGQRLAEMTIGVLGMGRIGKKVIAHLNGGFPGVRILVNDLAPDVDFGNAHHVRWTDKETIFREADIITLHLPLTPLTKNLIGAREIEMMKPSALLVNTARGNMIVEHDLATALKSGRIAGAAIDVFEREPYSGELATLDRCILTCHMGSMSQDCRARMEIEATEEVIRFLRSEPLRQLVPESEYALTAQR
;
A
#
# COMPACT_ATOMS: atom_id res chain seq x y z
N MET A 1 -27.37 -4.78 29.66
CA MET A 1 -26.96 -5.07 28.27
C MET A 1 -25.99 -3.98 27.80
N ILE A 2 -24.92 -4.31 27.10
CA ILE A 2 -23.99 -3.30 26.55
C ILE A 2 -24.08 -3.31 25.02
N ALA A 3 -24.25 -2.14 24.42
CA ALA A 3 -24.32 -1.99 22.97
C ALA A 3 -23.16 -1.14 22.46
N ALA A 4 -22.77 -1.36 21.21
CA ALA A 4 -21.82 -0.51 20.51
C ALA A 4 -22.52 0.34 19.44
N LEU A 5 -22.10 1.59 19.31
CA LEU A 5 -22.49 2.51 18.25
C LEU A 5 -21.23 2.96 17.49
N VAL A 6 -21.11 2.52 16.26
CA VAL A 6 -20.07 3.00 15.33
C VAL A 6 -20.63 4.19 14.56
N CYS A 7 -19.89 5.30 14.57
CA CYS A 7 -20.26 6.55 13.89
C CYS A 7 -19.39 6.77 12.66
N GLY A 8 -20.01 6.79 11.47
CA GLY A 8 -19.32 7.04 10.20
C GLY A 8 -20.01 8.13 9.37
N ARG A 9 -19.28 8.84 8.52
CA ARG A 9 -19.85 9.85 7.61
C ARG A 9 -19.41 9.64 6.17
N ALA A 10 -20.29 9.96 5.23
CA ALA A 10 -19.98 10.25 3.84
C ALA A 10 -19.05 11.48 3.83
N GLU A 11 -18.08 11.47 2.94
CA GLU A 11 -16.95 12.37 3.07
C GLU A 11 -17.19 13.79 2.59
N ASN A 12 -16.39 14.71 3.16
CA ASN A 12 -16.27 16.08 2.69
C ASN A 12 -14.80 16.59 2.87
N GLN A 13 -13.84 16.03 2.09
CA GLN A 13 -12.35 16.24 2.04
C GLN A 13 -11.49 15.33 2.96
N PRO A 14 -10.13 15.23 2.83
CA PRO A 14 -9.20 15.37 1.69
C PRO A 14 -8.67 14.01 1.18
N PHE A 15 -9.24 12.90 1.64
CA PHE A 15 -8.81 11.53 1.35
C PHE A 15 -10.01 10.70 0.88
N PRO A 16 -10.20 10.50 -0.44
CA PRO A 16 -11.39 9.86 -0.97
C PRO A 16 -11.67 8.47 -0.37
N GLY A 17 -12.87 8.30 0.15
CA GLY A 17 -13.34 7.09 0.80
C GLY A 17 -12.67 6.76 2.14
N ARG A 18 -12.20 7.69 2.98
CA ARG A 18 -11.57 7.47 4.31
C ARG A 18 -12.13 6.29 5.09
N ASN A 19 -13.43 6.30 5.38
CA ASN A 19 -14.06 5.23 6.16
C ASN A 19 -14.16 3.92 5.38
N THR A 20 -14.20 3.98 4.05
CA THR A 20 -14.27 2.82 3.17
C THR A 20 -12.93 2.41 2.57
N PHE A 21 -11.85 3.12 2.90
CA PHE A 21 -10.56 2.97 2.27
C PHE A 21 -9.97 1.61 2.63
N PRO A 22 -9.41 0.87 1.67
CA PRO A 22 -8.84 -0.44 1.93
C PRO A 22 -7.55 -0.31 2.75
N LEU A 23 -7.61 -0.74 3.99
CA LEU A 23 -6.47 -0.92 4.89
C LEU A 23 -6.28 -2.42 5.07
N LEU A 24 -5.11 -2.98 4.77
CA LEU A 24 -4.88 -4.44 4.68
C LEU A 24 -6.08 -5.20 4.07
N GLY A 25 -6.50 -4.79 2.88
CA GLY A 25 -7.53 -5.49 2.10
C GLY A 25 -8.98 -5.32 2.56
N ARG A 26 -9.26 -4.51 3.59
CA ARG A 26 -10.63 -4.28 4.09
C ARG A 26 -10.93 -2.79 4.34
N PRO A 27 -12.18 -2.36 4.17
CA PRO A 27 -12.57 -0.98 4.45
C PRO A 27 -12.22 -0.60 5.89
N LEU A 28 -11.69 0.60 6.09
CA LEU A 28 -11.19 1.07 7.37
C LEU A 28 -12.23 1.00 8.51
N MET A 29 -13.50 1.27 8.21
CA MET A 29 -14.63 1.12 9.12
C MET A 29 -14.90 -0.30 9.62
N VAL A 30 -14.36 -1.32 8.95
CA VAL A 30 -14.53 -2.73 9.34
C VAL A 30 -13.77 -3.06 10.61
N TYR A 31 -12.65 -2.40 10.86
CA TYR A 31 -11.82 -2.65 12.05
C TYR A 31 -12.54 -2.37 13.37
N PRO A 32 -13.10 -1.17 13.62
CA PRO A 32 -13.89 -0.92 14.83
C PRO A 32 -15.16 -1.76 14.90
N LEU A 33 -15.78 -2.09 13.75
CA LEU A 33 -16.93 -3.00 13.71
C LEU A 33 -16.57 -4.41 14.20
N LEU A 34 -15.46 -4.97 13.69
CA LEU A 34 -15.00 -6.30 14.13
C LEU A 34 -14.54 -6.28 15.58
N ALA A 35 -13.87 -5.21 16.03
CA ALA A 35 -13.51 -5.05 17.44
C ALA A 35 -14.75 -5.08 18.34
N ALA A 36 -15.82 -4.35 17.97
CA ALA A 36 -17.09 -4.36 18.71
C ALA A 36 -17.74 -5.75 18.73
N GLN A 37 -17.73 -6.47 17.62
CA GLN A 37 -18.37 -7.79 17.52
C GLN A 37 -17.63 -8.90 18.25
N HIS A 38 -16.34 -8.72 18.51
CA HIS A 38 -15.50 -9.70 19.19
C HIS A 38 -15.16 -9.28 20.63
N SER A 39 -15.79 -8.22 21.12
CA SER A 39 -15.84 -7.91 22.55
C SER A 39 -16.64 -9.00 23.26
N ASP A 40 -16.15 -9.43 24.41
CA ASP A 40 -16.86 -10.41 25.24
C ASP A 40 -18.12 -9.81 25.91
N GLU A 41 -18.22 -8.48 25.91
CA GLU A 41 -19.21 -7.70 26.65
C GLU A 41 -20.30 -7.07 25.76
N ILE A 42 -19.99 -6.74 24.51
CA ILE A 42 -20.94 -6.13 23.57
C ILE A 42 -21.92 -7.18 23.05
N THR A 43 -23.21 -6.93 23.25
CA THR A 43 -24.27 -7.82 22.78
C THR A 43 -24.83 -7.44 21.41
N ARG A 44 -24.82 -6.14 21.07
CA ARG A 44 -25.36 -5.62 19.80
C ARG A 44 -24.50 -4.47 19.29
N THR A 45 -24.25 -4.47 17.99
CA THR A 45 -23.45 -3.45 17.32
C THR A 45 -24.32 -2.70 16.32
N PHE A 46 -24.34 -1.38 16.42
CA PHE A 46 -25.08 -0.47 15.55
C PHE A 46 -24.11 0.39 14.75
N LEU A 47 -24.49 0.75 13.53
CA LEU A 47 -23.79 1.70 12.69
C LEU A 47 -24.72 2.86 12.35
N SER A 48 -24.34 4.07 12.76
CA SER A 48 -24.95 5.31 12.28
C SER A 48 -24.12 5.89 11.15
N THR A 49 -24.73 6.06 9.98
CA THR A 49 -24.09 6.60 8.78
C THR A 49 -25.11 7.30 7.89
N ASP A 50 -24.67 8.33 7.18
CA ASP A 50 -25.36 9.03 6.10
C ASP A 50 -25.00 8.45 4.70
N ASP A 51 -23.95 7.62 4.62
CA ASP A 51 -23.56 6.93 3.39
C ASP A 51 -24.20 5.54 3.23
N ALA A 52 -24.86 5.31 2.09
CA ALA A 52 -25.50 4.05 1.76
C ALA A 52 -24.50 2.91 1.48
N GLY A 53 -23.29 3.22 1.02
CA GLY A 53 -22.21 2.25 0.82
C GLY A 53 -21.71 1.69 2.15
N MET A 54 -21.41 2.58 3.09
CA MET A 54 -21.04 2.26 4.47
C MET A 54 -22.15 1.46 5.16
N ALA A 55 -23.42 1.80 4.95
CA ALA A 55 -24.54 1.02 5.49
C ALA A 55 -24.56 -0.42 4.95
N ARG A 56 -24.26 -0.62 3.67
CA ARG A 56 -24.13 -1.98 3.09
C ARG A 56 -22.95 -2.75 3.69
N VAL A 57 -21.80 -2.10 3.85
CA VAL A 57 -20.62 -2.71 4.49
C VAL A 57 -20.92 -3.07 5.94
N GLY A 58 -21.51 -2.16 6.72
CA GLY A 58 -21.89 -2.42 8.11
C GLY A 58 -22.83 -3.61 8.25
N LYS A 59 -23.87 -3.71 7.41
CA LYS A 59 -24.78 -4.86 7.39
C LYS A 59 -24.05 -6.17 7.07
N HIS A 60 -23.13 -6.14 6.09
CA HIS A 60 -22.34 -7.31 5.72
C HIS A 60 -21.51 -7.82 6.90
N TYR A 61 -20.94 -6.90 7.67
CA TYR A 61 -20.24 -7.19 8.92
C TYR A 61 -21.18 -7.12 10.12
N GLY A 62 -22.45 -7.55 10.01
CA GLY A 62 -23.34 -7.84 11.14
C GLY A 62 -23.75 -6.65 12.04
N ALA A 63 -23.57 -5.41 11.59
CA ALA A 63 -24.07 -4.24 12.31
C ALA A 63 -25.49 -3.86 11.89
N GLU A 64 -26.27 -3.41 12.87
CA GLU A 64 -27.60 -2.87 12.64
C GLU A 64 -27.55 -1.40 12.27
N ILE A 65 -28.26 -1.00 11.22
CA ILE A 65 -28.18 0.38 10.74
C ILE A 65 -29.15 1.28 11.50
N ILE A 66 -28.63 2.44 11.89
CA ILE A 66 -29.40 3.57 12.40
C ILE A 66 -29.43 4.62 11.29
N GLU A 67 -30.60 4.81 10.70
CA GLU A 67 -30.83 5.84 9.69
C GLU A 67 -30.82 7.21 10.34
N ARG A 68 -30.11 8.17 9.74
CA ARG A 68 -30.02 9.53 10.25
C ARG A 68 -31.13 10.40 9.68
N PRO A 69 -31.78 11.25 10.50
CA PRO A 69 -32.65 12.29 10.01
C PRO A 69 -31.84 13.30 9.17
N ALA A 70 -32.50 14.02 8.27
CA ALA A 70 -31.86 14.84 7.24
C ALA A 70 -30.93 15.91 7.84
N GLU A 71 -31.27 16.45 9.01
CA GLU A 71 -30.50 17.46 9.72
C GLU A 71 -29.15 16.93 10.19
N LEU A 72 -29.02 15.62 10.47
CA LEU A 72 -27.78 14.98 10.91
C LEU A 72 -26.89 14.48 9.75
N ASN A 73 -27.37 14.65 8.51
CA ASN A 73 -26.59 14.41 7.29
C ASN A 73 -25.92 15.69 6.77
N ALA A 74 -26.21 16.84 7.39
CA ALA A 74 -25.63 18.12 7.00
C ALA A 74 -24.14 18.20 7.40
N PRO A 75 -23.30 18.90 6.61
CA PRO A 75 -21.86 19.00 6.90
C PRO A 75 -21.53 19.62 8.27
N ASP A 76 -22.41 20.46 8.81
CA ASP A 76 -22.28 21.17 10.08
C ASP A 76 -22.87 20.41 11.28
N ALA A 77 -23.52 19.27 11.06
CA ALA A 77 -24.01 18.44 12.15
C ALA A 77 -22.85 18.02 13.06
N THR A 78 -23.03 18.03 14.38
CA THR A 78 -21.95 17.64 15.31
C THR A 78 -21.92 16.12 15.51
N LEU A 79 -20.77 15.59 15.93
CA LEU A 79 -20.67 14.19 16.34
C LEU A 79 -21.53 13.91 17.59
N GLU A 80 -21.64 14.89 18.48
CA GLU A 80 -22.48 14.86 19.68
C GLU A 80 -23.95 14.60 19.33
N ASP A 81 -24.50 15.33 18.35
CA ASP A 81 -25.89 15.16 17.91
C ASP A 81 -26.13 13.79 17.26
N VAL A 82 -25.16 13.29 16.48
CA VAL A 82 -25.21 11.95 15.87
C VAL A 82 -25.25 10.86 16.93
N ILE A 83 -24.44 10.99 17.98
CA ILE A 83 -24.39 10.02 19.07
C ILE A 83 -25.65 10.09 19.92
N GLN A 84 -26.14 11.29 20.22
CA GLN A 84 -27.38 11.47 20.97
C GLN A 84 -28.56 10.82 20.24
N HIS A 85 -28.67 11.06 18.93
CA HIS A 85 -29.67 10.40 18.09
C HIS A 85 -29.50 8.87 18.11
N GLY A 86 -28.27 8.37 17.92
CA GLY A 86 -27.98 6.94 17.96
C GLY A 86 -28.35 6.30 19.31
N TYR A 87 -28.06 6.97 20.43
CA TYR A 87 -28.45 6.51 21.77
C TYR A 87 -29.97 6.42 21.92
N GLN A 88 -30.73 7.41 21.48
CA GLN A 88 -32.20 7.36 21.55
C GLN A 88 -32.78 6.21 20.72
N GLU A 89 -32.26 6.00 19.50
CA GLU A 89 -32.67 4.89 18.64
C GLU A 89 -32.35 3.53 19.25
N ILE A 90 -31.15 3.37 19.83
CA ILE A 90 -30.76 2.15 20.54
C ILE A 90 -31.66 1.94 21.76
N LYS A 91 -31.94 3.00 22.53
CA LYS A 91 -32.83 2.93 23.69
C LYS A 91 -34.25 2.49 23.30
N VAL A 92 -34.78 3.00 22.19
CA VAL A 92 -36.10 2.56 21.67
C VAL A 92 -36.07 1.08 21.28
N ARG A 93 -34.97 0.59 20.69
CA ARG A 93 -34.84 -0.81 20.26
C ARG A 93 -34.54 -1.79 21.39
N LEU A 94 -33.90 -1.35 22.47
CA LEU A 94 -33.42 -2.19 23.59
C LEU A 94 -34.21 -1.99 24.89
N GLY A 95 -35.02 -0.93 25.01
CA GLY A 95 -35.65 -0.53 26.27
C GLY A 95 -34.66 0.04 27.29
N ASP A 96 -35.06 0.07 28.56
CA ASP A 96 -34.24 0.57 29.69
C ASP A 96 -33.16 -0.45 30.17
N GLU A 97 -32.85 -1.49 29.38
CA GLU A 97 -31.89 -2.54 29.74
C GLU A 97 -30.43 -2.20 29.41
N LEU A 98 -30.16 -1.00 28.87
CA LEU A 98 -28.82 -0.57 28.49
C LEU A 98 -28.01 -0.17 29.74
N GLU A 99 -26.94 -0.93 30.00
CA GLU A 99 -26.00 -0.68 31.10
C GLU A 99 -24.98 0.40 30.71
N ALA A 100 -24.47 0.32 29.48
CA ALA A 100 -23.52 1.27 28.90
C ALA A 100 -23.61 1.25 27.37
N LEU A 101 -23.24 2.37 26.75
CA LEU A 101 -23.05 2.51 25.31
C LEU A 101 -21.56 2.67 25.01
N VAL A 102 -21.01 1.79 24.19
CA VAL A 102 -19.66 1.92 23.63
C VAL A 102 -19.76 2.70 22.33
N VAL A 103 -19.16 3.88 22.24
CA VAL A 103 -19.11 4.69 21.02
C VAL A 103 -17.76 4.54 20.36
N LEU A 104 -17.75 4.28 19.05
CA LEU A 104 -16.55 4.06 18.23
C LEU A 104 -16.58 4.95 16.99
N LEU A 105 -15.43 5.48 16.59
CA LEU A 105 -15.29 6.17 15.32
C LEU A 105 -15.03 5.17 14.18
N ALA A 106 -15.70 5.35 13.04
CA ALA A 106 -15.48 4.51 11.86
C ALA A 106 -14.06 4.65 11.28
N ASN A 107 -13.35 5.75 11.60
CA ASN A 107 -11.97 5.99 11.17
C ASN A 107 -10.90 5.52 12.17
N ALA A 108 -11.24 4.72 13.19
CA ALA A 108 -10.32 4.30 14.26
C ALA A 108 -9.94 2.80 14.20
N PRO A 109 -9.06 2.38 13.27
CA PRO A 109 -8.77 0.96 13.04
C PRO A 109 -7.90 0.31 14.12
N THR A 110 -7.31 1.11 15.01
CA THR A 110 -6.43 0.66 16.10
C THR A 110 -7.20 0.31 17.37
N VAL A 111 -8.50 0.58 17.44
CA VAL A 111 -9.35 0.12 18.55
C VAL A 111 -9.49 -1.40 18.49
N THR A 112 -9.25 -2.06 19.62
CA THR A 112 -9.32 -3.53 19.74
C THR A 112 -10.46 -3.98 20.65
N ASN A 113 -10.91 -5.22 20.50
CA ASN A 113 -11.89 -5.81 21.40
C ASN A 113 -11.40 -5.80 22.86
N GLY A 114 -10.13 -6.14 23.11
CA GLY A 114 -9.54 -6.07 24.45
C GLY A 114 -9.52 -4.66 25.04
N LEU A 115 -9.34 -3.63 24.21
CA LEU A 115 -9.42 -2.22 24.65
C LEU A 115 -10.87 -1.86 25.05
N ILE A 116 -11.85 -2.31 24.27
CA ILE A 116 -13.28 -2.14 24.59
C ILE A 116 -13.61 -2.80 25.93
N ASP A 117 -13.27 -4.08 26.09
CA ASP A 117 -13.57 -4.86 27.28
C ASP A 117 -12.88 -4.29 28.51
N GLN A 118 -11.65 -3.80 28.37
CA GLN A 118 -10.95 -3.08 29.43
C GLN A 118 -11.69 -1.79 29.85
N GLY A 119 -12.18 -1.00 28.88
CA GLY A 119 -12.97 0.20 29.16
C GLY A 119 -14.25 -0.11 29.93
N ILE A 120 -14.96 -1.17 29.53
CA ILE A 120 -16.16 -1.66 30.22
C ILE A 120 -15.83 -2.14 31.64
N ALA A 121 -14.75 -2.90 31.81
CA ALA A 121 -14.31 -3.38 33.12
C ALA A 121 -13.99 -2.21 34.07
N ILE A 122 -13.31 -1.16 33.58
CA ILE A 122 -13.04 0.06 34.35
C ILE A 122 -14.36 0.73 34.77
N LEU A 123 -15.30 0.91 33.85
CA LEU A 123 -16.58 1.57 34.13
C LEU A 123 -17.42 0.77 35.16
N ARG A 124 -17.37 -0.57 35.11
CA ARG A 124 -18.06 -1.44 36.06
C ARG A 124 -17.41 -1.46 37.44
N ALA A 125 -16.08 -1.37 37.50
CA ALA A 125 -15.33 -1.39 38.75
C ALA A 125 -15.58 -0.15 39.62
N ASP A 126 -16.00 0.97 39.02
CA ASP A 126 -16.32 2.21 39.73
C ASP A 126 -17.68 2.78 39.28
N ALA A 127 -18.69 2.56 40.13
CA ALA A 127 -20.05 3.06 39.90
C ALA A 127 -20.17 4.60 39.95
N THR A 128 -19.13 5.31 40.41
CA THR A 128 -19.10 6.78 40.43
C THR A 128 -18.64 7.38 39.09
N LEU A 129 -18.13 6.58 38.17
CA LEU A 129 -17.74 7.03 36.84
C LEU A 129 -18.95 7.18 35.93
N ASP A 130 -18.99 8.31 35.23
CA ASP A 130 -19.95 8.56 34.16
C ASP A 130 -19.48 7.92 32.85
N ALA A 131 -18.17 7.94 32.58
CA ALA A 131 -17.61 7.45 31.34
C ALA A 131 -16.16 6.97 31.47
N VAL A 132 -15.72 6.22 30.47
CA VAL A 132 -14.32 5.88 30.20
C VAL A 132 -14.00 6.31 28.78
N MET A 133 -12.82 6.89 28.54
CA MET A 133 -12.43 7.41 27.22
C MET A 133 -10.97 7.09 26.91
N THR A 134 -10.66 6.79 25.65
CA THR A 134 -9.28 6.57 25.24
C THR A 134 -8.45 7.84 25.28
N ILE A 135 -7.18 7.66 25.64
CA ILE A 135 -6.14 8.67 25.70
C ILE A 135 -4.80 8.07 25.28
N SER A 136 -3.91 8.88 24.70
CA SER A 136 -2.58 8.47 24.25
C SER A 136 -1.47 9.08 25.11
N ARG A 137 -0.36 8.35 25.29
CA ARG A 137 0.87 8.86 25.91
C ARG A 137 1.90 9.40 24.90
N ARG A 138 1.64 9.25 23.59
CA ARG A 138 2.65 9.43 22.52
C ARG A 138 2.19 10.33 21.36
N ASN A 139 1.12 11.11 21.52
CA ASN A 139 0.60 11.92 20.42
C ASN A 139 1.29 13.30 20.35
N GLU A 140 2.47 13.35 19.71
CA GLU A 140 3.34 14.53 19.59
C GLU A 140 2.75 15.69 18.76
N PHE A 141 1.54 15.54 18.22
CA PHE A 141 0.93 16.49 17.28
C PHE A 141 -0.30 17.23 17.81
N HIS A 142 -0.76 16.93 19.05
CA HIS A 142 -1.94 17.56 19.62
C HIS A 142 -1.56 18.67 20.64
N PRO A 143 -2.06 19.91 20.51
CA PRO A 143 -1.64 21.06 21.32
C PRO A 143 -2.20 21.07 22.76
N MET A 144 -2.87 20.01 23.21
CA MET A 144 -3.52 19.97 24.54
C MET A 144 -3.12 18.73 25.33
N TYR A 145 -3.09 18.89 26.66
CA TYR A 145 -2.74 17.87 27.63
C TYR A 145 -3.87 17.70 28.65
N ALA A 146 -4.26 16.46 28.92
CA ALA A 146 -5.01 16.08 30.11
C ALA A 146 -4.02 15.68 31.21
N GLN A 147 -4.35 16.05 32.43
CA GLN A 147 -3.66 15.60 33.61
C GLN A 147 -4.47 14.48 34.27
N GLN A 148 -3.80 13.39 34.65
CA GLN A 148 -4.39 12.44 35.60
C GLN A 148 -3.90 12.82 37.00
N LEU A 149 -4.84 13.15 37.89
CA LEU A 149 -4.56 13.46 39.30
C LEU A 149 -4.93 12.27 40.20
N SER A 150 -4.67 12.41 41.50
CA SER A 150 -4.77 11.36 42.53
C SER A 150 -6.12 10.64 42.62
N ASP A 151 -7.18 11.20 42.04
CA ASP A 151 -8.54 10.64 42.01
C ASP A 151 -8.81 9.72 40.80
N ARG A 152 -7.79 9.49 39.95
CA ARG A 152 -7.81 8.62 38.76
C ARG A 152 -8.76 9.08 37.64
N CYS A 153 -9.36 10.27 37.74
CA CYS A 153 -10.20 10.85 36.69
C CYS A 153 -9.41 11.82 35.80
N LEU A 154 -9.94 12.04 34.59
CA LEU A 154 -9.53 13.12 33.70
C LEU A 154 -10.16 14.43 34.17
N HIS A 155 -9.33 15.44 34.39
CA HIS A 155 -9.74 16.82 34.65
C HIS A 155 -9.70 17.64 33.34
N PRO A 156 -10.23 18.89 33.32
CA PRO A 156 -10.19 19.74 32.14
C PRO A 156 -8.79 19.86 31.52
N PHE A 157 -8.74 19.84 30.19
CA PHE A 157 -7.50 19.87 29.43
C PHE A 157 -6.86 21.26 29.44
N HIS A 158 -5.54 21.31 29.48
CA HIS A 158 -4.75 22.55 29.47
C HIS A 158 -3.96 22.70 28.17
N GLU A 159 -3.79 23.94 27.71
CA GLU A 159 -2.97 24.27 26.52
C GLU A 159 -1.47 24.26 26.82
N THR A 160 -1.09 24.25 28.09
CA THR A 160 0.31 24.19 28.54
C THR A 160 0.61 22.81 29.13
N PRO A 161 1.71 22.14 28.74
CA PRO A 161 2.10 20.87 29.34
C PRO A 161 2.31 21.02 30.85
N PRO A 162 1.86 20.07 31.68
CA PRO A 162 2.06 20.11 33.12
C PRO A 162 3.55 19.97 33.48
N ASP A 163 3.92 20.35 34.71
CA ASP A 163 5.28 20.16 35.23
C ASP A 163 5.78 18.73 35.01
N ALA A 164 7.08 18.57 34.75
CA ALA A 164 7.74 17.32 34.32
C ALA A 164 7.56 16.09 35.25
N ASN A 165 6.92 16.26 36.41
CA ASN A 165 6.67 15.21 37.40
C ASN A 165 5.23 14.65 37.37
N MET A 166 4.43 14.95 36.35
CA MET A 166 3.01 14.55 36.29
C MET A 166 2.66 13.77 35.01
N ASP A 167 1.83 12.74 35.14
CA ASP A 167 1.34 11.94 34.01
C ASP A 167 0.41 12.81 33.13
N ALA A 168 0.94 13.23 31.98
CA ALA A 168 0.23 13.98 30.95
C ALA A 168 -0.25 13.05 29.82
N TYR A 169 -1.47 13.27 29.35
CA TYR A 169 -2.11 12.44 28.34
C TYR A 169 -2.69 13.28 27.21
N PHE A 170 -2.60 12.78 25.99
CA PHE A 170 -3.21 13.38 24.82
C PHE A 170 -4.59 12.75 24.59
N PRO A 171 -5.65 13.54 24.34
CA PRO A 171 -6.95 12.99 23.98
C PRO A 171 -6.89 12.45 22.55
N ASP A 172 -7.02 11.14 22.37
CA ASP A 172 -7.20 10.54 21.03
C ASP A 172 -8.67 10.24 20.73
N SER A 173 -9.51 10.08 21.76
CA SER A 173 -10.99 10.08 21.65
C SER A 173 -11.52 9.09 20.59
N LEU A 174 -10.90 7.92 20.48
CA LEU A 174 -11.25 6.89 19.49
C LEU A 174 -12.43 6.03 19.96
N LEU A 175 -12.53 5.90 21.28
CA LEU A 175 -13.52 5.07 21.96
C LEU A 175 -14.00 5.78 23.25
N TRP A 176 -15.31 5.68 23.48
CA TRP A 176 -15.95 6.05 24.73
C TRP A 176 -16.81 4.90 25.24
N VAL A 177 -16.81 4.66 26.55
CA VAL A 177 -17.78 3.80 27.24
C VAL A 177 -18.61 4.70 28.15
N LEU A 178 -19.88 4.87 27.81
CA LEU A 178 -20.76 5.88 28.40
C LEU A 178 -21.88 5.20 29.19
N ARG A 179 -22.15 5.65 30.42
CA ARG A 179 -23.39 5.26 31.12
C ARG A 179 -24.58 5.98 30.51
N PRO A 180 -25.80 5.43 30.63
CA PRO A 180 -27.02 6.16 30.29
C PRO A 180 -27.11 7.55 30.94
N SER A 181 -26.62 7.70 32.18
CA SER A 181 -26.55 8.99 32.91
C SER A 181 -25.78 10.07 32.16
N SER A 182 -24.81 9.70 31.32
CA SER A 182 -24.02 10.63 30.51
C SER A 182 -24.87 11.42 29.51
N PHE A 183 -26.07 10.94 29.16
CA PHE A 183 -26.99 11.54 28.20
C PHE A 183 -28.14 12.33 28.85
N PHE A 184 -28.25 12.34 30.19
CA PHE A 184 -29.38 12.95 30.93
C PHE A 184 -29.12 14.38 31.45
N GLY A 185 -28.08 15.05 30.97
CA GLY A 185 -27.91 16.50 31.10
C GLY A 185 -28.17 17.19 29.77
N THR A 186 -28.49 18.49 29.78
CA THR A 186 -28.20 19.29 28.59
C THR A 186 -26.70 19.10 28.33
N MET A 187 -26.33 18.42 27.24
CA MET A 187 -24.95 18.44 26.77
C MET A 187 -24.63 19.92 26.53
N ARG A 188 -24.05 20.57 27.53
CA ARG A 188 -23.51 21.91 27.35
C ARG A 188 -22.34 21.71 26.41
N PRO A 189 -22.27 22.47 25.31
CA PRO A 189 -21.29 22.22 24.27
C PRO A 189 -19.93 22.07 24.92
N SER A 190 -19.27 20.96 24.61
CA SER A 190 -17.86 20.84 24.90
C SER A 190 -17.18 22.11 24.35
N VAL A 191 -16.15 22.60 25.03
CA VAL A 191 -15.53 23.90 24.69
C VAL A 191 -14.91 23.89 23.27
N ARG A 192 -14.95 22.74 22.55
CA ARG A 192 -14.42 22.52 21.20
C ARG A 192 -15.29 21.56 20.39
N PRO A 193 -15.30 21.65 19.06
CA PRO A 193 -15.98 20.67 18.21
C PRO A 193 -15.39 19.26 18.37
N ASN A 194 -16.26 18.23 18.33
CA ASN A 194 -15.97 16.78 18.28
C ASN A 194 -15.76 16.04 19.62
N TRP A 195 -16.25 16.55 20.76
CA TRP A 195 -16.02 15.94 22.07
C TRP A 195 -17.31 15.52 22.78
N VAL A 196 -17.51 14.21 22.93
CA VAL A 196 -18.78 13.62 23.39
C VAL A 196 -19.00 13.74 24.90
N VAL A 197 -17.93 13.91 25.68
CA VAL A 197 -17.97 13.93 27.15
C VAL A 197 -17.34 15.20 27.72
N ASN A 198 -17.90 15.70 28.81
CA ASN A 198 -17.47 16.95 29.45
C ASN A 198 -16.71 16.66 30.76
N THR A 199 -15.37 16.68 30.71
CA THR A 199 -14.49 16.46 31.87
C THR A 199 -14.59 17.50 32.97
N SER A 200 -15.26 18.63 32.74
CA SER A 200 -15.51 19.62 33.82
C SER A 200 -16.72 19.27 34.69
N THR A 201 -17.61 18.41 34.20
CA THR A 201 -18.88 18.07 34.87
C THR A 201 -19.10 16.58 35.07
N GLN A 202 -18.39 15.73 34.34
CA GLN A 202 -18.52 14.28 34.38
C GLN A 202 -17.24 13.64 34.91
N ARG A 203 -17.39 12.54 35.66
CA ARG A 203 -16.30 11.73 36.18
C ARG A 203 -15.86 10.74 35.10
N ILE A 204 -14.74 11.02 34.45
CA ILE A 204 -14.28 10.27 33.28
C ILE A 204 -12.94 9.61 33.60
N ALA A 205 -12.86 8.29 33.48
CA ALA A 205 -11.58 7.60 33.66
C ALA A 205 -10.79 7.53 32.34
N PRO A 206 -9.45 7.67 32.39
CA PRO A 206 -8.59 7.48 31.24
C PRO A 206 -8.41 6.00 30.90
N LEU A 207 -8.47 5.68 29.61
CA LEU A 207 -8.10 4.39 29.05
C LEU A 207 -6.88 4.56 28.13
N VAL A 208 -5.71 4.15 28.61
CA VAL A 208 -4.46 4.33 27.85
C VAL A 208 -4.46 3.44 26.61
N HIS A 209 -4.32 4.08 25.45
CA HIS A 209 -4.23 3.44 24.16
C HIS A 209 -2.82 3.63 23.56
N GLU A 210 -2.24 2.55 23.07
CA GLU A 210 -0.87 2.51 22.51
C GLU A 210 -0.84 2.54 20.96
N GLY A 211 -1.98 2.81 20.31
CA GLY A 211 -2.08 2.91 18.85
C GLY A 211 -1.83 4.31 18.28
N TYR A 212 -1.76 4.38 16.96
CA TYR A 212 -1.47 5.60 16.19
C TYR A 212 -2.67 6.55 16.02
N GLY A 213 -3.76 6.36 16.78
CA GLY A 213 -4.96 7.21 16.67
C GLY A 213 -5.94 6.73 15.59
N ASP A 214 -6.81 7.66 15.18
CA ASP A 214 -7.67 7.58 14.01
C ASP A 214 -6.91 7.94 12.73
N VAL A 215 -7.51 7.62 11.59
CA VAL A 215 -6.93 7.86 10.26
C VAL A 215 -7.70 8.98 9.59
N ASP A 216 -7.13 10.17 9.60
CA ASP A 216 -7.65 11.36 8.92
C ASP A 216 -6.94 11.62 7.59
N TYR A 217 -5.71 11.14 7.46
CA TYR A 217 -4.85 11.39 6.32
C TYR A 217 -4.18 10.12 5.80
N ALA A 218 -4.04 10.04 4.47
CA ALA A 218 -3.43 8.89 3.80
C ALA A 218 -1.99 8.58 4.27
N TRP A 219 -1.23 9.59 4.71
CA TRP A 219 0.14 9.39 5.20
C TRP A 219 0.21 8.62 6.53
N GLN A 220 -0.90 8.52 7.28
CA GLN A 220 -0.96 7.73 8.53
C GLN A 220 -1.04 6.23 8.25
N ILE A 221 -1.46 5.83 7.04
CA ILE A 221 -1.77 4.45 6.67
C ILE A 221 -0.59 3.49 6.88
N PRO A 222 0.65 3.78 6.42
CA PRO A 222 1.75 2.85 6.60
C PRO A 222 2.05 2.52 8.07
N ALA A 223 1.95 3.51 8.96
CA ALA A 223 2.18 3.32 10.40
C ALA A 223 1.06 2.48 11.04
N ILE A 224 -0.19 2.73 10.63
CA ILE A 224 -1.36 1.98 11.09
C ILE A 224 -1.31 0.53 10.58
N GLU A 225 -0.96 0.30 9.32
CA GLU A 225 -0.79 -1.04 8.76
C GLU A 225 0.30 -1.82 9.47
N GLU A 226 1.44 -1.21 9.75
CA GLU A 226 2.50 -1.84 10.52
C GLU A 226 2.03 -2.19 11.94
N TRP A 227 1.30 -1.29 12.60
CA TRP A 227 0.73 -1.54 13.93
C TRP A 227 -0.24 -2.72 13.94
N LEU A 228 -1.08 -2.81 12.91
CA LEU A 228 -2.04 -3.89 12.69
C LEU A 228 -1.32 -5.21 12.38
N ARG A 229 -0.33 -5.20 11.50
CA ARG A 229 0.48 -6.39 11.14
C ARG A 229 1.17 -6.99 12.36
N ARG A 230 1.73 -6.16 13.25
CA ARG A 230 2.32 -6.61 14.53
C ARG A 230 1.34 -7.32 15.45
N ARG A 231 0.03 -7.10 15.26
CA ARG A 231 -1.06 -7.71 16.03
C ARG A 231 -1.79 -8.82 15.28
N GLY A 232 -1.20 -9.31 14.19
CA GLY A 232 -1.70 -10.47 13.45
C GLY A 232 -2.77 -10.14 12.39
N PHE A 233 -3.04 -8.87 12.15
CA PHE A 233 -3.89 -8.45 11.02
C PHE A 233 -3.09 -8.55 9.72
N THR A 234 -3.66 -9.21 8.73
CA THR A 234 -3.15 -9.24 7.36
C THR A 234 -4.33 -9.03 6.41
N GLU A 235 -4.11 -9.09 5.09
CA GLU A 235 -5.23 -9.08 4.14
C GLU A 235 -6.14 -10.30 4.28
N GLU A 236 -5.57 -11.44 4.69
CA GLU A 236 -6.25 -12.73 4.78
C GLU A 236 -6.76 -13.03 6.19
N THR A 237 -6.04 -12.55 7.20
CA THR A 237 -6.28 -12.88 8.61
C THR A 237 -6.69 -11.65 9.37
N THR A 238 -7.86 -11.71 10.01
CA THR A 238 -8.21 -10.81 11.08
C THR A 238 -8.17 -11.63 12.37
N PRO A 239 -7.39 -11.23 13.39
CA PRO A 239 -7.33 -11.94 14.68
C PRO A 239 -8.68 -11.95 15.42
N TYR A 240 -9.67 -11.25 14.88
CA TYR A 240 -11.09 -11.34 15.17
C TYR A 240 -11.74 -12.38 14.23
N THR A 241 -11.68 -13.67 14.59
CA THR A 241 -12.33 -14.74 13.80
C THR A 241 -13.85 -14.62 13.87
N ILE A 242 -14.46 -14.22 12.74
CA ILE A 242 -15.92 -14.17 12.53
C ILE A 242 -16.55 -15.49 13.01
N LYS A 243 -17.55 -15.44 13.91
CA LYS A 243 -18.43 -16.60 14.16
C LYS A 243 -19.12 -16.97 12.83
N PRO A 244 -18.95 -18.20 12.30
CA PRO A 244 -19.41 -18.52 10.96
C PRO A 244 -20.94 -18.46 10.85
N SER A 245 -21.42 -17.62 9.92
CA SER A 245 -22.76 -17.72 9.33
C SER A 245 -22.66 -18.55 8.04
N PRO A 246 -23.67 -19.33 7.63
CA PRO A 246 -23.50 -20.35 6.59
C PRO A 246 -23.12 -19.70 5.26
N THR A 247 -21.98 -20.13 4.76
CA THR A 247 -21.26 -19.60 3.60
C THR A 247 -22.04 -19.82 2.30
N PRO A 248 -22.15 -18.83 1.40
CA PRO A 248 -22.40 -19.11 -0.01
C PRO A 248 -21.11 -19.69 -0.61
N THR A 249 -21.23 -20.89 -1.15
CA THR A 249 -20.18 -21.66 -1.83
C THR A 249 -19.29 -20.81 -2.73
N LEU A 250 -18.02 -20.65 -2.33
CA LEU A 250 -16.94 -20.22 -3.21
C LEU A 250 -16.32 -21.48 -3.84
N THR A 251 -16.22 -21.44 -5.16
CA THR A 251 -15.59 -22.43 -6.01
C THR A 251 -14.12 -22.65 -5.61
N SER A 252 -13.73 -23.92 -5.59
CA SER A 252 -12.44 -24.45 -5.15
C SER A 252 -11.22 -23.74 -5.76
N ALA A 253 -10.35 -23.20 -4.90
CA ALA A 253 -8.97 -22.88 -5.23
C ALA A 253 -8.16 -24.18 -5.45
N PRO A 254 -7.14 -24.18 -6.33
CA PRO A 254 -6.33 -25.38 -6.59
C PRO A 254 -5.54 -25.80 -5.34
N LEU A 255 -5.47 -27.12 -5.12
CA LEU A 255 -4.72 -27.75 -4.03
C LEU A 255 -3.23 -27.37 -4.08
N ILE A 256 -2.71 -26.87 -2.96
CA ILE A 256 -1.27 -26.69 -2.75
C ILE A 256 -0.64 -28.08 -2.66
N VAL A 257 0.23 -28.43 -3.61
CA VAL A 257 0.96 -29.71 -3.60
C VAL A 257 2.22 -29.53 -2.76
N ALA A 258 2.17 -30.02 -1.52
CA ALA A 258 3.29 -29.96 -0.59
C ALA A 258 4.52 -30.73 -1.11
N PRO A 259 5.75 -30.25 -0.85
CA PRO A 259 6.96 -30.98 -1.22
C PRO A 259 7.08 -32.29 -0.43
N THR A 260 7.19 -33.39 -1.17
CA THR A 260 7.19 -34.78 -0.67
C THR A 260 8.60 -35.38 -0.56
N THR A 261 9.59 -34.83 -1.27
CA THR A 261 10.97 -35.34 -1.26
C THR A 261 11.98 -34.32 -0.72
N ALA A 262 13.18 -34.78 -0.34
CA ALA A 262 14.27 -33.90 0.08
C ALA A 262 14.74 -32.96 -1.06
N ALA A 263 14.77 -33.45 -2.30
CA ALA A 263 15.13 -32.64 -3.47
C ALA A 263 14.11 -31.51 -3.72
N GLU A 264 12.81 -31.78 -3.54
CA GLU A 264 11.74 -30.78 -3.65
C GLU A 264 11.81 -29.66 -2.60
N ARG A 265 12.65 -29.81 -1.56
CA ARG A 265 12.84 -28.82 -0.49
C ARG A 265 14.10 -27.97 -0.65
N ARG A 266 15.01 -28.33 -1.58
CA ARG A 266 16.26 -27.58 -1.82
C ARG A 266 15.95 -26.30 -2.59
N VAL A 267 16.54 -25.20 -2.14
CA VAL A 267 16.33 -23.85 -2.72
C VAL A 267 17.55 -23.40 -3.52
N LEU A 268 17.34 -23.01 -4.77
CA LEU A 268 18.32 -22.25 -5.53
C LEU A 268 17.94 -20.76 -5.49
N VAL A 269 18.86 -19.90 -5.09
CA VAL A 269 18.69 -18.44 -5.10
C VAL A 269 19.54 -17.85 -6.21
N THR A 270 18.91 -17.34 -7.26
CA THR A 270 19.61 -16.88 -8.47
C THR A 270 19.69 -15.36 -8.58
N THR A 271 18.80 -14.64 -7.90
CA THR A 271 18.81 -13.18 -7.84
C THR A 271 20.10 -12.65 -7.23
N VAL A 272 20.60 -11.54 -7.75
CA VAL A 272 21.82 -10.87 -7.26
C VAL A 272 21.55 -9.37 -7.11
N PRO A 273 21.92 -8.74 -5.98
CA PRO A 273 22.37 -9.35 -4.71
C PRO A 273 21.29 -10.19 -3.99
N PHE A 274 21.63 -10.89 -2.90
CA PHE A 274 20.63 -11.51 -2.02
C PHE A 274 21.09 -11.46 -0.57
N GLY A 275 20.26 -10.93 0.32
CA GLY A 275 20.57 -10.81 1.74
C GLY A 275 21.60 -9.71 2.07
N GLN A 276 21.97 -8.88 1.10
CA GLN A 276 22.98 -7.82 1.28
C GLN A 276 22.43 -6.59 2.03
N PRO A 277 21.26 -6.02 1.66
CA PRO A 277 20.70 -4.89 2.41
C PRO A 277 20.12 -5.32 3.76
N ASN A 278 19.64 -6.57 3.84
CA ASN A 278 19.07 -7.16 5.04
C ASN A 278 19.30 -8.67 5.00
N ARG A 279 19.91 -9.23 6.05
CA ARG A 279 20.23 -10.66 6.14
C ARG A 279 19.01 -11.55 6.46
N TYR A 280 17.90 -10.96 6.89
CA TYR A 280 16.69 -11.68 7.33
C TYR A 280 16.18 -12.77 6.37
N PRO A 281 16.18 -12.61 5.03
CA PRO A 281 15.85 -13.70 4.08
C PRO A 281 16.73 -14.95 4.28
N ILE A 282 18.03 -14.77 4.49
CA ILE A 282 18.97 -15.88 4.74
C ILE A 282 18.68 -16.51 6.11
N ASP A 283 18.39 -15.68 7.11
CA ASP A 283 18.09 -16.14 8.46
C ASP A 283 16.77 -16.94 8.52
N LEU A 284 15.78 -16.59 7.68
CA LEU A 284 14.54 -17.36 7.51
C LEU A 284 14.83 -18.76 6.97
N LEU A 285 15.62 -18.87 5.89
CA LEU A 285 16.02 -20.17 5.33
C LEU A 285 16.79 -21.00 6.36
N ALA A 286 17.72 -20.39 7.09
CA ALA A 286 18.51 -21.06 8.12
C ALA A 286 17.66 -21.54 9.29
N ARG A 287 16.69 -20.73 9.76
CA ARG A 287 15.78 -21.07 10.87
C ARG A 287 14.95 -22.31 10.57
N ASP A 288 14.46 -22.45 9.34
CA ASP A 288 13.70 -23.61 8.89
C ASP A 288 14.59 -24.78 8.39
N LYS A 289 15.92 -24.68 8.58
CA LYS A 289 16.92 -25.68 8.19
C LYS A 289 16.83 -26.04 6.71
N VAL A 290 16.54 -25.05 5.87
CA VAL A 290 16.43 -25.22 4.42
C VAL A 290 17.82 -25.34 3.83
N GLU A 291 18.04 -26.36 3.01
CA GLU A 291 19.26 -26.46 2.21
C GLU A 291 19.15 -25.51 1.01
N TYR A 292 20.11 -24.61 0.85
CA TYR A 292 20.09 -23.64 -0.24
C TYR A 292 21.47 -23.39 -0.85
N ILE A 293 21.47 -22.99 -2.12
CA ILE A 293 22.65 -22.43 -2.81
C ILE A 293 22.30 -21.03 -3.30
N ILE A 294 23.16 -20.05 -3.00
CA ILE A 294 23.09 -18.71 -3.58
C ILE A 294 24.00 -18.68 -4.81
N ASN A 295 23.52 -18.05 -5.88
CA ASN A 295 24.20 -17.86 -7.16
C ASN A 295 25.71 -17.65 -6.99
N PRO A 296 26.54 -18.65 -7.34
CA PRO A 296 27.98 -18.60 -7.10
C PRO A 296 28.70 -17.71 -8.13
N ILE A 297 28.04 -17.35 -9.23
CA ILE A 297 28.61 -16.53 -10.31
C ILE A 297 28.54 -15.04 -9.94
N GLY A 298 27.62 -14.63 -9.05
CA GLY A 298 27.54 -13.26 -8.54
C GLY A 298 27.09 -12.22 -9.58
N ARG A 299 26.43 -12.65 -10.66
CA ARG A 299 25.75 -11.79 -11.64
C ARG A 299 24.49 -12.45 -12.16
N ARG A 300 23.67 -11.70 -12.90
CA ARG A 300 22.53 -12.24 -13.65
C ARG A 300 22.96 -13.45 -14.48
N LEU A 301 22.24 -14.56 -14.32
CA LEU A 301 22.49 -15.81 -15.03
C LEU A 301 21.97 -15.75 -16.46
N LYS A 302 22.64 -16.45 -17.36
CA LYS A 302 22.10 -16.82 -18.67
C LYS A 302 21.18 -18.02 -18.53
N GLU A 303 20.32 -18.22 -19.52
CA GLU A 303 19.39 -19.36 -19.57
C GLU A 303 20.13 -20.71 -19.46
N GLU A 304 21.25 -20.86 -20.17
CA GLU A 304 22.08 -22.07 -20.14
C GLU A 304 22.67 -22.33 -18.75
N GLU A 305 23.20 -21.29 -18.10
CA GLU A 305 23.82 -21.39 -16.78
C GLU A 305 22.78 -21.79 -15.72
N LEU A 306 21.56 -21.26 -15.83
CA LEU A 306 20.45 -21.66 -14.94
C LEU A 306 20.03 -23.11 -15.19
N ALA A 307 19.88 -23.51 -16.46
CA ALA A 307 19.47 -24.87 -16.82
C ALA A 307 20.47 -25.94 -16.31
N GLU A 308 21.78 -25.64 -16.31
CA GLU A 308 22.81 -26.54 -15.79
C GLU A 308 22.78 -26.67 -14.26
N MET A 309 22.32 -25.64 -13.54
CA MET A 309 22.35 -25.60 -12.08
C MET A 309 21.07 -26.07 -11.40
N ILE A 310 19.91 -25.94 -12.05
CA ILE A 310 18.60 -26.06 -11.39
C ILE A 310 18.16 -27.51 -11.10
N GLY A 311 18.80 -28.52 -11.70
CA GLY A 311 18.28 -29.90 -11.78
C GLY A 311 17.90 -30.56 -10.44
N ASP A 312 18.68 -30.30 -9.39
CA ASP A 312 18.48 -30.91 -8.07
C ASP A 312 17.64 -30.04 -7.11
N PHE A 313 17.04 -28.95 -7.59
CA PHE A 313 16.31 -27.99 -6.77
C PHE A 313 14.80 -28.07 -6.97
N GLY A 314 14.07 -28.01 -5.86
CA GLY A 314 12.62 -27.97 -5.86
C GLY A 314 12.03 -26.57 -5.89
N ILE A 315 12.84 -25.58 -5.51
CA ILE A 315 12.39 -24.21 -5.29
C ILE A 315 13.43 -23.26 -5.88
N LEU A 316 12.96 -22.25 -6.60
CA LEU A 316 13.80 -21.21 -7.19
C LEU A 316 13.38 -19.83 -6.66
N ILE A 317 14.29 -19.13 -5.97
CA ILE A 317 14.15 -17.69 -5.68
C ILE A 317 14.82 -16.92 -6.82
N ALA A 318 14.00 -16.43 -7.74
CA ALA A 318 14.42 -15.98 -9.07
C ALA A 318 14.69 -14.47 -9.18
N GLY A 319 15.77 -14.13 -9.86
CA GLY A 319 16.08 -12.79 -10.39
C GLY A 319 15.54 -12.59 -11.82
N THR A 320 16.10 -11.62 -12.55
CA THR A 320 15.65 -11.23 -13.90
C THR A 320 16.12 -12.16 -15.03
N GLU A 321 16.80 -13.27 -14.71
CA GLU A 321 17.23 -14.25 -15.69
C GLU A 321 16.05 -14.94 -16.43
N PRO A 322 16.26 -15.44 -17.66
CA PRO A 322 15.24 -16.18 -18.40
C PRO A 322 14.96 -17.55 -17.78
N ILE A 323 13.69 -17.82 -17.47
CA ILE A 323 13.18 -19.08 -16.92
C ILE A 323 12.17 -19.66 -17.92
N THR A 324 12.70 -20.20 -19.01
CA THR A 324 11.92 -20.72 -20.13
C THR A 324 11.47 -22.16 -19.89
N ALA A 325 10.68 -22.71 -20.82
CA ALA A 325 10.39 -24.14 -20.86
C ALA A 325 11.66 -25.02 -20.84
N LYS A 326 12.78 -24.59 -21.45
CA LYS A 326 14.06 -25.31 -21.46
C LYS A 326 14.65 -25.43 -20.05
N VAL A 327 14.67 -24.33 -19.30
CA VAL A 327 15.11 -24.33 -17.89
C VAL A 327 14.25 -25.27 -17.04
N MET A 328 12.93 -25.18 -17.19
CA MET A 328 12.00 -26.03 -16.43
C MET A 328 12.07 -27.51 -16.83
N GLN A 329 12.48 -27.85 -18.07
CA GLN A 329 12.74 -29.25 -18.47
C GLN A 329 13.96 -29.83 -17.75
N ALA A 330 14.98 -29.01 -17.51
CA ALA A 330 16.16 -29.41 -16.78
C ALA A 330 15.92 -29.59 -15.27
N ALA A 331 14.76 -29.15 -14.75
CA ALA A 331 14.43 -29.11 -13.32
C ALA A 331 13.25 -30.05 -12.97
N PRO A 332 13.42 -31.39 -12.97
CA PRO A 332 12.33 -32.33 -12.73
C PRO A 332 11.68 -32.21 -11.34
N ASN A 333 12.44 -31.71 -10.37
CA ASN A 333 12.00 -31.54 -8.99
C ASN A 333 11.35 -30.18 -8.73
N LEU A 334 11.41 -29.23 -9.67
CA LEU A 334 10.92 -27.88 -9.46
C LEU A 334 9.41 -27.87 -9.21
N ARG A 335 8.98 -27.20 -8.14
CA ARG A 335 7.58 -27.04 -7.72
C ARG A 335 7.19 -25.59 -7.47
N LEU A 336 8.15 -24.74 -7.10
CA LEU A 336 7.91 -23.31 -6.85
C LEU A 336 8.97 -22.43 -7.52
N ILE A 337 8.50 -21.38 -8.21
CA ILE A 337 9.32 -20.25 -8.65
C ILE A 337 8.83 -19.01 -7.88
N SER A 338 9.66 -18.48 -6.99
CA SER A 338 9.41 -17.26 -6.23
C SER A 338 10.21 -16.10 -6.80
N ARG A 339 9.54 -15.21 -7.54
CA ARG A 339 10.17 -14.13 -8.30
C ARG A 339 10.42 -12.90 -7.43
N VAL A 340 11.68 -12.49 -7.33
CA VAL A 340 12.10 -11.24 -6.68
C VAL A 340 11.91 -10.08 -7.66
N GLY A 341 10.71 -9.51 -7.68
CA GLY A 341 10.31 -8.38 -8.51
C GLY A 341 8.90 -8.51 -9.10
N ILE A 342 8.46 -7.45 -9.76
CA ILE A 342 7.13 -7.36 -10.41
C ILE A 342 7.09 -8.02 -11.79
N GLY A 343 8.23 -8.09 -12.47
CA GLY A 343 8.31 -8.53 -13.87
C GLY A 343 8.25 -10.03 -14.06
N LEU A 344 7.27 -10.48 -14.85
CA LEU A 344 7.02 -11.89 -15.17
C LEU A 344 7.39 -12.26 -16.60
N ASP A 345 7.84 -11.32 -17.43
CA ASP A 345 8.13 -11.52 -18.84
C ASP A 345 9.27 -12.52 -19.11
N SER A 346 10.18 -12.69 -18.15
CA SER A 346 11.28 -13.66 -18.19
C SER A 346 10.86 -15.08 -17.77
N VAL A 347 9.64 -15.28 -17.25
CA VAL A 347 9.14 -16.58 -16.79
C VAL A 347 8.10 -17.10 -17.77
N ASP A 348 8.31 -18.31 -18.29
CA ASP A 348 7.31 -18.98 -19.12
C ASP A 348 6.17 -19.54 -18.23
N LEU A 349 5.19 -18.68 -17.96
CA LEU A 349 4.06 -19.00 -17.09
C LEU A 349 3.23 -20.19 -17.62
N GLN A 350 3.12 -20.36 -18.95
CA GLN A 350 2.39 -21.48 -19.53
C GLN A 350 3.14 -22.80 -19.34
N ALA A 351 4.46 -22.79 -19.52
CA ALA A 351 5.30 -23.95 -19.22
C ALA A 351 5.29 -24.31 -17.72
N ALA A 352 5.27 -23.31 -16.83
CA ALA A 352 5.14 -23.54 -15.39
C ALA A 352 3.80 -24.21 -15.06
N ARG A 353 2.69 -23.65 -15.59
CA ARG A 353 1.33 -24.19 -15.42
C ARG A 353 1.20 -25.62 -15.91
N ALA A 354 1.70 -25.91 -17.12
CA ALA A 354 1.65 -27.25 -17.71
C ALA A 354 2.38 -28.32 -16.87
N ARG A 355 3.35 -27.90 -16.04
CA ARG A 355 4.10 -28.76 -15.12
C ARG A 355 3.61 -28.74 -13.68
N GLY A 356 2.57 -27.97 -13.38
CA GLY A 356 2.09 -27.78 -12.01
C GLY A 356 3.07 -27.03 -11.10
N ILE A 357 3.96 -26.22 -11.68
CA ILE A 357 4.89 -25.37 -10.94
C ILE A 357 4.14 -24.10 -10.52
N GLN A 358 4.09 -23.83 -9.21
CA GLN A 358 3.53 -22.59 -8.68
C GLN A 358 4.48 -21.43 -8.92
N VAL A 359 3.93 -20.26 -9.22
CA VAL A 359 4.71 -19.04 -9.44
C VAL A 359 4.21 -17.94 -8.50
N THR A 360 5.10 -17.39 -7.70
CA THR A 360 4.86 -16.21 -6.86
C THR A 360 5.77 -15.08 -7.27
N TYR A 361 5.43 -13.85 -6.87
CA TYR A 361 6.19 -12.64 -7.22
C TYR A 361 6.04 -11.54 -6.17
N THR A 362 6.70 -10.39 -6.33
CA THR A 362 6.62 -9.28 -5.37
C THR A 362 6.12 -8.00 -6.07
N PRO A 363 4.79 -7.85 -6.26
CA PRO A 363 4.23 -6.78 -7.09
C PRO A 363 4.43 -5.37 -6.54
N ASP A 364 4.25 -5.19 -5.24
CA ASP A 364 4.18 -3.85 -4.64
C ASP A 364 5.55 -3.34 -4.16
N ALA A 365 6.37 -4.26 -3.63
CA ALA A 365 7.68 -3.94 -3.06
C ALA A 365 8.62 -3.09 -3.94
N PRO A 366 8.78 -3.32 -5.27
CA PRO A 366 9.66 -2.49 -6.10
C PRO A 366 9.08 -1.12 -6.47
N SER A 367 7.76 -0.93 -6.35
CA SER A 367 7.06 0.18 -6.99
C SER A 367 7.50 1.58 -6.52
N PRO A 368 7.79 1.84 -5.23
CA PRO A 368 8.28 3.13 -4.77
C PRO A 368 9.62 3.51 -5.40
N ALA A 369 10.63 2.63 -5.33
CA ALA A 369 11.96 2.88 -5.87
C ALA A 369 11.96 3.17 -7.38
N VAL A 370 11.17 2.42 -8.16
CA VAL A 370 11.10 2.63 -9.62
C VAL A 370 10.46 3.98 -9.95
N ALA A 371 9.43 4.38 -9.20
CA ALA A 371 8.77 5.66 -9.40
C ALA A 371 9.72 6.84 -9.08
N GLU A 372 10.47 6.74 -7.98
CA GLU A 372 11.47 7.75 -7.60
C GLU A 372 12.61 7.81 -8.62
N LEU A 373 13.12 6.66 -9.10
CA LEU A 373 14.13 6.65 -10.15
C LEU A 373 13.62 7.32 -11.43
N ALA A 374 12.39 7.01 -11.87
CA ALA A 374 11.81 7.64 -13.06
C ALA A 374 11.76 9.17 -12.93
N VAL A 375 11.27 9.70 -11.80
CA VAL A 375 11.27 11.16 -11.54
C VAL A 375 12.69 11.72 -11.48
N GLY A 376 13.63 11.02 -10.84
CA GLY A 376 15.05 11.39 -10.80
C GLY A 376 15.67 11.48 -12.19
N LEU A 377 15.37 10.53 -13.09
CA LEU A 377 15.81 10.53 -14.48
C LEU A 377 15.21 11.69 -15.28
N MET A 378 13.94 12.04 -15.05
CA MET A 378 13.32 13.23 -15.66
C MET A 378 14.10 14.50 -15.30
N ILE A 379 14.40 14.69 -14.01
CA ILE A 379 15.18 15.84 -13.54
C ILE A 379 16.61 15.79 -14.12
N GLY A 380 17.23 14.61 -14.14
CA GLY A 380 18.55 14.38 -14.73
C GLY A 380 18.63 14.83 -16.18
N LEU A 381 17.62 14.51 -16.99
CA LEU A 381 17.53 14.93 -18.39
C LEU A 381 17.28 16.42 -18.57
N LEU A 382 16.35 16.99 -17.78
CA LEU A 382 15.99 18.41 -17.84
C LEU A 382 17.16 19.33 -17.50
N ARG A 383 18.10 18.85 -16.69
CA ARG A 383 19.23 19.62 -16.16
C ARG A 383 20.60 19.14 -16.66
N ASP A 384 20.62 18.12 -17.51
CA ASP A 384 21.81 17.45 -18.01
C ASP A 384 22.84 17.13 -16.91
N ILE A 385 22.35 16.54 -15.82
CA ILE A 385 23.17 16.28 -14.63
C ILE A 385 24.39 15.40 -14.96
N PRO A 386 24.25 14.29 -15.72
CA PRO A 386 25.40 13.45 -16.05
C PRO A 386 26.41 14.13 -16.99
N GLY A 387 25.93 14.94 -17.94
CA GLY A 387 26.81 15.75 -18.81
C GLY A 387 27.60 16.79 -18.01
N ALA A 388 26.92 17.47 -17.07
CA ALA A 388 27.54 18.43 -16.16
C ALA A 388 28.59 17.78 -15.25
N ASP A 389 28.28 16.62 -14.64
CA ASP A 389 29.23 15.87 -13.81
C ASP A 389 30.47 15.45 -14.61
N ARG A 390 30.28 14.85 -15.79
CA ARG A 390 31.40 14.42 -16.67
C ARG A 390 32.28 15.60 -17.07
N THR A 391 31.68 16.72 -17.44
CA THR A 391 32.39 17.94 -17.86
C THR A 391 33.22 18.51 -16.70
N MET A 392 32.64 18.56 -15.49
CA MET A 392 33.32 19.02 -14.29
C MET A 392 34.49 18.11 -13.91
N ARG A 393 34.31 16.78 -13.98
CA ARG A 393 35.39 15.80 -13.71
C ARG A 393 36.54 15.88 -14.69
N ASN A 394 36.28 16.33 -15.92
CA ASN A 394 37.30 16.59 -16.93
C ASN A 394 37.97 17.97 -16.75
N GLY A 395 37.72 18.68 -15.65
CA GLY A 395 38.34 19.97 -15.32
C GLY A 395 37.73 21.16 -16.06
N VAL A 396 36.58 20.99 -16.72
CA VAL A 396 35.91 22.05 -17.47
C VAL A 396 34.76 22.62 -16.65
N TRP A 397 34.83 23.91 -16.32
CA TRP A 397 33.75 24.62 -15.64
C TRP A 397 32.75 25.17 -16.65
N HIS A 398 31.71 24.39 -16.96
CA HIS A 398 30.63 24.77 -17.87
C HIS A 398 29.27 24.70 -17.15
N ARG A 399 28.43 25.72 -17.34
CA ARG A 399 27.07 25.77 -16.77
C ARG A 399 26.05 25.41 -17.84
N PHE A 400 25.38 24.27 -17.63
CA PHE A 400 24.29 23.82 -18.50
C PHE A 400 22.99 24.56 -18.15
N MET A 401 22.34 25.12 -19.17
CA MET A 401 21.01 25.72 -19.00
C MET A 401 19.96 24.62 -19.15
N GLY A 402 19.14 24.44 -18.12
CA GLY A 402 18.09 23.44 -18.08
C GLY A 402 16.72 24.04 -17.81
N GLN A 403 15.70 23.17 -17.70
CA GLN A 403 14.31 23.58 -17.48
C GLN A 403 13.77 23.05 -16.15
N ARG A 404 12.63 23.59 -15.70
CA ARG A 404 11.97 23.17 -14.46
C ARG A 404 10.86 22.17 -14.75
N LEU A 405 10.80 21.10 -13.97
CA LEU A 405 9.79 20.04 -14.13
C LEU A 405 8.35 20.56 -13.97
N ALA A 406 8.14 21.54 -13.09
CA ALA A 406 6.85 22.19 -12.86
C ALA A 406 6.26 22.95 -14.08
N GLU A 407 7.07 23.22 -15.11
CA GLU A 407 6.63 23.87 -16.36
C GLU A 407 6.37 22.87 -17.49
N MET A 408 6.60 21.58 -17.25
CA MET A 408 6.53 20.54 -18.27
C MET A 408 5.14 19.93 -18.39
N THR A 409 4.80 19.51 -19.61
CA THR A 409 3.74 18.53 -19.86
C THR A 409 4.35 17.13 -19.85
N ILE A 410 3.91 16.27 -18.94
CA ILE A 410 4.42 14.90 -18.80
C ILE A 410 3.36 13.92 -19.29
N GLY A 411 3.72 13.10 -20.27
CA GLY A 411 2.95 11.99 -20.79
C GLY A 411 3.31 10.69 -20.08
N VAL A 412 2.35 10.12 -19.36
CA VAL A 412 2.48 8.85 -18.63
C VAL A 412 1.77 7.76 -19.41
N LEU A 413 2.54 6.84 -20.00
CA LEU A 413 2.01 5.65 -20.64
C LEU A 413 2.01 4.50 -19.63
N GLY A 414 0.81 4.11 -19.17
CA GLY A 414 0.60 3.13 -18.11
C GLY A 414 0.35 3.80 -16.74
N MET A 415 -0.85 3.62 -16.21
CA MET A 415 -1.29 4.11 -14.88
C MET A 415 -1.54 2.95 -13.90
N GLY A 416 -0.66 1.95 -13.94
CA GLY A 416 -0.59 0.90 -12.93
C GLY A 416 0.07 1.36 -11.63
N ARG A 417 0.59 0.40 -10.85
CA ARG A 417 1.23 0.66 -9.53
C ARG A 417 2.32 1.73 -9.58
N ILE A 418 3.22 1.64 -10.56
CA ILE A 418 4.36 2.56 -10.71
C ILE A 418 3.89 3.90 -11.29
N GLY A 419 3.07 3.87 -12.36
CA GLY A 419 2.55 5.09 -12.99
C GLY A 419 1.77 5.97 -12.01
N LYS A 420 0.93 5.38 -11.16
CA LYS A 420 0.23 6.09 -10.07
C LYS A 420 1.19 6.77 -9.09
N LYS A 421 2.26 6.08 -8.68
CA LYS A 421 3.27 6.66 -7.78
C LYS A 421 4.05 7.80 -8.45
N VAL A 422 4.42 7.64 -9.73
CA VAL A 422 5.04 8.73 -10.50
C VAL A 422 4.12 9.95 -10.53
N ILE A 423 2.84 9.77 -10.86
CA ILE A 423 1.83 10.85 -10.84
C ILE A 423 1.72 11.50 -9.46
N ALA A 424 1.70 10.71 -8.39
CA ALA A 424 1.63 11.23 -7.03
C ALA A 424 2.87 12.08 -6.66
N HIS A 425 4.08 11.64 -7.00
CA HIS A 425 5.30 12.43 -6.81
C HIS A 425 5.29 13.71 -7.65
N LEU A 426 4.84 13.64 -8.90
CA LEU A 426 4.76 14.79 -9.79
C LEU A 426 3.82 15.86 -9.22
N ASN A 427 2.59 15.47 -8.86
CA ASN A 427 1.60 16.39 -8.31
C ASN A 427 1.98 16.95 -6.93
N GLY A 428 2.53 16.11 -6.05
CA GLY A 428 2.89 16.52 -4.70
C GLY A 428 4.17 17.35 -4.63
N GLY A 429 5.15 17.06 -5.49
CA GLY A 429 6.47 17.69 -5.47
C GLY A 429 6.64 18.89 -6.41
N PHE A 430 5.84 18.98 -7.47
CA PHE A 430 6.05 19.96 -8.54
C PHE A 430 4.73 20.64 -8.97
N PRO A 431 4.23 21.60 -8.17
CA PRO A 431 2.99 22.32 -8.47
C PRO A 431 3.03 22.97 -9.86
N GLY A 432 2.01 22.73 -10.67
CA GLY A 432 1.88 23.28 -12.03
C GLY A 432 2.25 22.33 -13.16
N VAL A 433 2.84 21.15 -12.85
CA VAL A 433 3.09 20.12 -13.87
C VAL A 433 1.77 19.67 -14.49
N ARG A 434 1.74 19.58 -15.83
CA ARG A 434 0.56 19.08 -16.56
C ARG A 434 0.76 17.61 -16.89
N ILE A 435 -0.16 16.74 -16.48
CA ILE A 435 -0.03 15.29 -16.67
C ILE A 435 -1.06 14.80 -17.69
N LEU A 436 -0.57 14.15 -18.75
CA LEU A 436 -1.36 13.43 -19.74
C LEU A 436 -1.21 11.93 -19.49
N VAL A 437 -2.30 11.16 -19.51
CA VAL A 437 -2.26 9.73 -19.18
C VAL A 437 -2.96 8.91 -20.25
N ASN A 438 -2.36 7.76 -20.60
CA ASN A 438 -2.99 6.71 -21.39
C ASN A 438 -2.82 5.36 -20.69
N ASP A 439 -3.91 4.62 -20.54
CA ASP A 439 -3.95 3.25 -20.04
C ASP A 439 -5.14 2.50 -20.67
N LEU A 440 -5.09 1.17 -20.69
CA LEU A 440 -6.19 0.32 -21.17
C LEU A 440 -7.36 0.27 -20.16
N ALA A 441 -7.07 0.41 -18.87
CA ALA A 441 -8.05 0.40 -17.79
C ALA A 441 -7.96 1.70 -16.98
N PRO A 442 -8.61 2.80 -17.45
CA PRO A 442 -8.56 4.07 -16.76
C PRO A 442 -9.15 3.99 -15.35
N ASP A 443 -8.38 4.38 -14.35
CA ASP A 443 -8.88 4.63 -13.00
C ASP A 443 -9.26 6.11 -12.90
N VAL A 444 -10.53 6.38 -13.17
CA VAL A 444 -11.09 7.73 -13.29
C VAL A 444 -11.02 8.47 -11.95
N ASP A 445 -11.21 7.78 -10.84
CA ASP A 445 -11.19 8.37 -9.51
C ASP A 445 -9.79 8.85 -9.13
N PHE A 446 -8.78 7.98 -9.32
CA PHE A 446 -7.39 8.38 -9.15
C PHE A 446 -7.03 9.54 -10.09
N GLY A 447 -7.44 9.45 -11.36
CA GLY A 447 -7.16 10.49 -12.34
C GLY A 447 -7.75 11.86 -11.95
N ASN A 448 -8.98 11.89 -11.45
CA ASN A 448 -9.64 13.10 -10.99
C ASN A 448 -8.97 13.69 -9.75
N ALA A 449 -8.65 12.85 -8.75
CA ALA A 449 -7.97 13.26 -7.52
C ALA A 449 -6.58 13.85 -7.78
N HIS A 450 -5.93 13.41 -8.87
CA HIS A 450 -4.61 13.86 -9.28
C HIS A 450 -4.63 14.81 -10.48
N HIS A 451 -5.80 15.35 -10.84
CA HIS A 451 -5.98 16.32 -11.93
C HIS A 451 -5.28 15.94 -13.24
N VAL A 452 -5.23 14.64 -13.56
CA VAL A 452 -4.61 14.16 -14.80
C VAL A 452 -5.58 14.30 -15.96
N ARG A 453 -5.05 14.46 -17.18
CA ARG A 453 -5.85 14.46 -18.41
C ARG A 453 -5.69 13.12 -19.14
N TRP A 454 -6.75 12.32 -19.16
CA TRP A 454 -6.83 11.12 -19.98
C TRP A 454 -6.84 11.48 -21.48
N THR A 455 -6.01 10.81 -22.27
CA THR A 455 -5.91 11.04 -23.72
C THR A 455 -5.31 9.82 -24.44
N ASP A 456 -5.31 9.85 -25.79
CA ASP A 456 -4.67 8.84 -26.62
C ASP A 456 -3.13 8.99 -26.68
N LYS A 457 -2.45 7.95 -27.14
CA LYS A 457 -0.98 7.91 -27.18
C LYS A 457 -0.41 8.95 -28.15
N GLU A 458 -1.06 9.11 -29.29
CA GLU A 458 -0.64 10.03 -30.34
C GLU A 458 -0.71 11.49 -29.86
N THR A 459 -1.70 11.83 -29.05
CA THR A 459 -1.80 13.13 -28.37
C THR A 459 -0.69 13.30 -27.34
N ILE A 460 -0.38 12.26 -26.56
CA ILE A 460 0.79 12.28 -25.67
C ILE A 460 2.09 12.54 -26.45
N PHE A 461 2.32 11.82 -27.55
CA PHE A 461 3.52 12.00 -28.36
C PHE A 461 3.65 13.44 -28.87
N ARG A 462 2.56 14.05 -29.35
CA ARG A 462 2.59 15.42 -29.86
C ARG A 462 2.72 16.50 -28.78
N GLU A 463 2.05 16.32 -27.63
CA GLU A 463 1.88 17.38 -26.63
C GLU A 463 2.85 17.30 -25.45
N ALA A 464 3.42 16.13 -25.14
CA ALA A 464 4.29 15.97 -23.98
C ALA A 464 5.71 16.52 -24.24
N ASP A 465 6.28 17.14 -23.22
CA ASP A 465 7.70 17.51 -23.15
C ASP A 465 8.53 16.35 -22.61
N ILE A 466 7.93 15.52 -21.75
CA ILE A 466 8.54 14.30 -21.22
C ILE A 466 7.56 13.15 -21.37
N ILE A 467 7.98 12.03 -21.92
CA ILE A 467 7.19 10.80 -22.04
C ILE A 467 7.83 9.73 -21.18
N THR A 468 7.06 9.09 -20.31
CA THR A 468 7.53 8.03 -19.39
C THR A 468 6.71 6.76 -19.53
N LEU A 469 7.40 5.62 -19.55
CA LEU A 469 6.80 4.30 -19.78
C LEU A 469 6.69 3.50 -18.47
N HIS A 470 5.49 3.02 -18.16
CA HIS A 470 5.18 2.19 -16.99
C HIS A 470 4.22 1.04 -17.33
N LEU A 471 4.39 0.46 -18.51
CA LEU A 471 3.57 -0.64 -19.04
C LEU A 471 4.28 -2.00 -18.84
N PRO A 472 3.56 -3.13 -18.83
CA PRO A 472 4.17 -4.45 -19.00
C PRO A 472 4.57 -4.70 -20.46
N LEU A 473 5.54 -5.60 -20.70
CA LEU A 473 5.90 -6.03 -22.05
C LEU A 473 4.93 -7.12 -22.54
N THR A 474 4.12 -6.74 -23.53
CA THR A 474 3.11 -7.57 -24.19
C THR A 474 3.25 -7.44 -25.72
N PRO A 475 2.56 -8.26 -26.53
CA PRO A 475 2.53 -8.04 -27.97
C PRO A 475 2.06 -6.64 -28.38
N LEU A 476 1.17 -6.02 -27.59
CA LEU A 476 0.64 -4.66 -27.86
C LEU A 476 1.62 -3.54 -27.50
N THR A 477 2.61 -3.81 -26.64
CA THR A 477 3.56 -2.80 -26.14
C THR A 477 4.99 -3.07 -26.60
N LYS A 478 5.23 -4.18 -27.31
CA LYS A 478 6.49 -4.46 -27.98
C LYS A 478 6.67 -3.46 -29.12
N ASN A 479 7.84 -2.83 -29.17
CA ASN A 479 8.17 -1.77 -30.14
C ASN A 479 7.12 -0.65 -30.15
N LEU A 480 6.53 -0.34 -28.98
CA LEU A 480 5.56 0.74 -28.80
C LEU A 480 6.09 2.09 -29.29
N ILE A 481 7.39 2.33 -29.15
CA ILE A 481 8.08 3.53 -29.62
C ILE A 481 9.08 3.14 -30.71
N GLY A 482 8.71 3.36 -31.97
CA GLY A 482 9.62 3.28 -33.12
C GLY A 482 9.81 4.63 -33.80
N ALA A 483 10.40 4.64 -34.99
CA ALA A 483 10.65 5.85 -35.77
C ALA A 483 9.38 6.70 -35.98
N ARG A 484 8.22 6.06 -36.20
CA ARG A 484 6.94 6.76 -36.41
C ARG A 484 6.52 7.55 -35.17
N GLU A 485 6.56 6.93 -34.00
CA GLU A 485 6.11 7.57 -32.75
C GLU A 485 7.09 8.67 -32.33
N ILE A 486 8.40 8.44 -32.51
CA ILE A 486 9.45 9.44 -32.30
C ILE A 486 9.23 10.66 -33.21
N GLU A 487 8.83 10.44 -34.46
CA GLU A 487 8.55 11.52 -35.42
C GLU A 487 7.31 12.34 -35.04
N MET A 488 6.43 11.84 -34.17
CA MET A 488 5.32 12.64 -33.62
C MET A 488 5.76 13.53 -32.45
N MET A 489 6.91 13.24 -31.84
CA MET A 489 7.38 13.94 -30.65
C MET A 489 7.83 15.36 -30.96
N LYS A 490 7.78 16.23 -29.94
CA LYS A 490 8.42 17.55 -30.04
C LYS A 490 9.94 17.39 -30.25
N PRO A 491 10.60 18.29 -30.98
CA PRO A 491 12.06 18.33 -31.03
C PRO A 491 12.70 18.45 -29.64
N SER A 492 12.01 19.10 -28.70
CA SER A 492 12.42 19.24 -27.30
C SER A 492 12.07 18.06 -26.41
N ALA A 493 11.42 17.01 -26.92
CA ALA A 493 10.90 15.93 -26.10
C ALA A 493 12.01 15.11 -25.44
N LEU A 494 11.71 14.60 -24.25
CA LEU A 494 12.54 13.70 -23.47
C LEU A 494 11.81 12.37 -23.26
N LEU A 495 12.51 11.25 -23.45
CA LEU A 495 11.93 9.92 -23.28
C LEU A 495 12.53 9.20 -22.07
N VAL A 496 11.70 8.64 -21.19
CA VAL A 496 12.12 7.87 -20.01
C VAL A 496 11.56 6.46 -20.07
N ASN A 497 12.42 5.45 -20.00
CA ASN A 497 12.02 4.06 -19.94
C ASN A 497 12.63 3.34 -18.72
N THR A 498 11.78 3.10 -17.73
CA THR A 498 12.05 2.24 -16.57
C THR A 498 11.11 1.03 -16.55
N ALA A 499 10.50 0.70 -17.69
CA ALA A 499 9.56 -0.41 -17.85
C ALA A 499 10.27 -1.64 -18.43
N ARG A 500 10.36 -1.76 -19.77
CA ARG A 500 11.08 -2.84 -20.46
C ARG A 500 11.78 -2.35 -21.72
N GLY A 501 12.94 -2.93 -22.04
CA GLY A 501 13.76 -2.50 -23.17
C GLY A 501 13.07 -2.65 -24.52
N ASN A 502 12.47 -3.82 -24.77
CA ASN A 502 11.73 -4.15 -26.00
C ASN A 502 10.46 -3.31 -26.27
N MET A 503 10.21 -2.26 -25.48
CA MET A 503 9.17 -1.27 -25.76
C MET A 503 9.64 -0.20 -26.75
N ILE A 504 10.95 0.00 -26.85
CA ILE A 504 11.55 1.00 -27.73
C ILE A 504 12.40 0.28 -28.77
N VAL A 505 12.26 0.67 -30.04
CA VAL A 505 13.19 0.25 -31.08
C VAL A 505 14.49 1.03 -30.89
N GLU A 506 15.49 0.40 -30.26
CA GLU A 506 16.72 1.09 -29.82
C GLU A 506 17.50 1.75 -30.98
N HIS A 507 17.48 1.14 -32.17
CA HIS A 507 18.11 1.71 -33.36
C HIS A 507 17.45 3.02 -33.82
N ASP A 508 16.12 3.07 -33.78
CA ASP A 508 15.36 4.28 -34.14
C ASP A 508 15.61 5.39 -33.11
N LEU A 509 15.66 5.03 -31.82
CA LEU A 509 16.00 5.97 -30.75
C LEU A 509 17.42 6.53 -30.93
N ALA A 510 18.41 5.68 -31.20
CA ALA A 510 19.79 6.10 -31.43
C ALA A 510 19.89 7.06 -32.64
N THR A 511 19.20 6.74 -33.73
CA THR A 511 19.14 7.57 -34.94
C THR A 511 18.51 8.94 -34.63
N ALA A 512 17.40 8.97 -33.90
CA ALA A 512 16.71 10.19 -33.51
C ALA A 512 17.53 11.08 -32.59
N LEU A 513 18.27 10.50 -31.63
CA LEU A 513 19.17 11.25 -30.75
C LEU A 513 20.34 11.85 -31.51
N LYS A 514 20.93 11.10 -32.46
CA LYS A 514 22.04 11.60 -33.29
C LYS A 514 21.63 12.72 -34.23
N SER A 515 20.43 12.64 -34.80
CA SER A 515 19.91 13.68 -35.69
C SER A 515 19.35 14.89 -34.94
N GLY A 516 19.22 14.81 -33.61
CA GLY A 516 18.59 15.84 -32.79
C GLY A 516 17.07 15.89 -32.94
N ARG A 517 16.43 14.80 -33.40
CA ARG A 517 14.97 14.73 -33.55
C ARG A 517 14.25 14.82 -32.22
N ILE A 518 14.84 14.32 -31.14
CA ILE A 518 14.39 14.53 -29.76
C ILE A 518 15.58 14.98 -28.91
N ALA A 519 15.30 15.66 -27.80
CA ALA A 519 16.33 16.33 -27.01
C ALA A 519 17.12 15.38 -26.10
N GLY A 520 16.61 14.19 -25.79
CA GLY A 520 17.32 13.23 -24.95
C GLY A 520 16.46 12.05 -24.51
N ALA A 521 17.13 11.04 -23.93
CA ALA A 521 16.45 9.88 -23.37
C ALA A 521 17.15 9.34 -22.12
N ALA A 522 16.40 8.73 -21.21
CA ALA A 522 16.91 7.99 -20.06
C ALA A 522 16.37 6.56 -20.08
N ILE A 523 17.27 5.58 -20.12
CA ILE A 523 16.95 4.17 -20.34
C ILE A 523 17.57 3.35 -19.21
N ASP A 524 16.72 2.73 -18.39
CA ASP A 524 17.14 1.78 -17.34
C ASP A 524 17.15 0.33 -17.84
N VAL A 525 16.42 0.04 -18.91
CA VAL A 525 16.10 -1.32 -19.37
C VAL A 525 16.34 -1.46 -20.86
N PHE A 526 16.90 -2.59 -21.30
CA PHE A 526 17.39 -2.78 -22.67
C PHE A 526 16.87 -4.07 -23.32
N GLU A 527 16.84 -4.14 -24.66
CA GLU A 527 16.50 -5.36 -25.38
C GLU A 527 17.45 -6.50 -25.01
N ARG A 528 18.74 -6.17 -24.89
CA ARG A 528 19.79 -7.09 -24.46
C ARG A 528 20.49 -6.55 -23.21
N GLU A 529 20.43 -7.34 -22.15
CA GLU A 529 21.05 -7.03 -20.86
C GLU A 529 22.06 -8.12 -20.47
N PRO A 530 23.34 -7.79 -20.20
CA PRO A 530 23.93 -6.45 -20.13
C PRO A 530 24.01 -5.71 -21.47
N TYR A 531 23.89 -4.38 -21.41
CA TYR A 531 23.86 -3.53 -22.59
C TYR A 531 25.24 -3.09 -23.05
N SER A 532 25.48 -3.15 -24.36
CA SER A 532 26.70 -2.66 -25.02
C SER A 532 26.43 -2.03 -26.39
N GLY A 533 25.18 -1.57 -26.59
CA GLY A 533 24.74 -1.02 -27.87
C GLY A 533 25.09 0.45 -28.06
N GLU A 534 24.59 1.00 -29.14
CA GLU A 534 24.95 2.34 -29.64
C GLU A 534 24.55 3.49 -28.71
N LEU A 535 23.47 3.34 -27.93
CA LEU A 535 23.01 4.39 -27.01
C LEU A 535 24.08 4.79 -26.00
N ALA A 536 25.02 3.88 -25.67
CA ALA A 536 26.13 4.14 -24.74
C ALA A 536 27.14 5.17 -25.27
N THR A 537 27.10 5.49 -26.55
CA THR A 537 27.99 6.46 -27.19
C THR A 537 27.42 7.88 -27.25
N LEU A 538 26.16 8.08 -26.82
CA LEU A 538 25.43 9.32 -26.98
C LEU A 538 25.42 10.14 -25.69
N ASP A 539 25.82 11.42 -25.76
CA ASP A 539 25.92 12.28 -24.57
C ASP A 539 24.55 12.62 -23.94
N ARG A 540 23.53 12.84 -24.76
CA ARG A 540 22.15 13.14 -24.33
C ARG A 540 21.32 11.89 -24.03
N CYS A 541 21.99 10.81 -23.62
CA CYS A 541 21.36 9.55 -23.23
C CYS A 541 21.85 9.09 -21.85
N ILE A 542 20.96 9.09 -20.86
CA ILE A 542 21.26 8.60 -19.52
C ILE A 542 20.99 7.10 -19.50
N LEU A 543 21.99 6.30 -19.15
CA LEU A 543 21.86 4.85 -19.06
C LEU A 543 22.05 4.39 -17.61
N THR A 544 21.13 3.58 -17.11
CA THR A 544 21.25 2.89 -15.82
C THR A 544 21.07 1.38 -16.01
N CYS A 545 21.56 0.56 -15.09
CA CYS A 545 21.77 -0.88 -15.32
C CYS A 545 20.62 -1.76 -14.78
N HIS A 546 19.38 -1.49 -15.20
CA HIS A 546 18.16 -2.17 -14.74
C HIS A 546 18.07 -2.13 -13.21
N MET A 547 18.19 -0.92 -12.67
CA MET A 547 18.32 -0.67 -11.25
C MET A 547 17.09 0.02 -10.64
N GLY A 548 15.97 0.10 -11.37
CA GLY A 548 14.72 0.71 -10.87
C GLY A 548 14.31 0.28 -9.47
N SER A 549 14.46 -0.98 -9.11
CA SER A 549 14.08 -1.50 -7.79
C SER A 549 15.23 -1.55 -6.77
N MET A 550 16.42 -1.03 -7.12
CA MET A 550 17.65 -1.15 -6.32
C MET A 550 17.77 -0.08 -5.22
N SER A 551 16.71 0.13 -4.44
CA SER A 551 16.80 0.83 -3.14
C SER A 551 16.97 -0.18 -2.01
N GLN A 552 17.58 0.24 -0.89
CA GLN A 552 17.86 -0.69 0.22
C GLN A 552 16.58 -1.30 0.81
N ASP A 553 15.56 -0.48 1.01
CA ASP A 553 14.26 -0.85 1.58
C ASP A 553 13.46 -1.74 0.62
N CYS A 554 13.30 -1.35 -0.64
CA CYS A 554 12.54 -2.10 -1.63
C CYS A 554 13.23 -3.43 -1.94
N ARG A 555 14.57 -3.43 -2.05
CA ARG A 555 15.34 -4.66 -2.27
C ARG A 555 15.21 -5.62 -1.10
N ALA A 556 15.39 -5.15 0.14
CA ALA A 556 15.19 -5.97 1.32
C ALA A 556 13.77 -6.54 1.35
N ARG A 557 12.75 -5.71 1.08
CA ARG A 557 11.35 -6.13 1.11
C ARG A 557 11.06 -7.23 0.09
N MET A 558 11.51 -7.09 -1.16
CA MET A 558 11.32 -8.11 -2.20
C MET A 558 11.99 -9.44 -1.82
N GLU A 559 13.22 -9.41 -1.31
CA GLU A 559 13.94 -10.62 -0.91
C GLU A 559 13.25 -11.33 0.26
N ILE A 560 12.74 -10.56 1.23
CA ILE A 560 11.98 -11.08 2.37
C ILE A 560 10.67 -11.72 1.90
N GLU A 561 9.86 -11.00 1.13
CA GLU A 561 8.56 -11.50 0.65
C GLU A 561 8.72 -12.76 -0.20
N ALA A 562 9.69 -12.78 -1.12
CA ALA A 562 9.96 -13.96 -1.93
C ALA A 562 10.38 -15.17 -1.08
N THR A 563 11.15 -14.94 -0.02
CA THR A 563 11.57 -15.99 0.91
C THR A 563 10.41 -16.45 1.80
N GLU A 564 9.54 -15.55 2.24
CA GLU A 564 8.35 -15.92 3.00
C GLU A 564 7.44 -16.85 2.20
N GLU A 565 7.26 -16.63 0.89
CA GLU A 565 6.51 -17.55 0.02
C GLU A 565 7.18 -18.94 -0.05
N VAL A 566 8.52 -19.00 -0.09
CA VAL A 566 9.26 -20.26 0.01
C VAL A 566 8.99 -20.97 1.34
N ILE A 567 9.01 -20.24 2.46
CA ILE A 567 8.73 -20.83 3.77
C ILE A 567 7.27 -21.31 3.86
N ARG A 568 6.30 -20.54 3.36
CA ARG A 568 4.89 -20.94 3.30
C ARG A 568 4.73 -22.24 2.51
N PHE A 569 5.34 -22.30 1.32
CA PHE A 569 5.33 -23.48 0.47
C PHE A 569 5.89 -24.72 1.19
N LEU A 570 7.06 -24.58 1.82
CA LEU A 570 7.69 -25.66 2.58
C LEU A 570 6.85 -26.14 3.77
N ARG A 571 6.08 -25.25 4.38
CA ARG A 571 5.15 -25.54 5.49
C ARG A 571 3.75 -25.95 5.05
N SER A 572 3.50 -26.04 3.73
CA SER A 572 2.16 -26.31 3.18
C SER A 572 1.11 -25.28 3.60
N GLU A 573 1.54 -24.03 3.82
CA GLU A 573 0.67 -22.89 4.09
C GLU A 573 0.23 -22.23 2.78
N PRO A 574 -0.91 -21.52 2.77
CA PRO A 574 -1.35 -20.73 1.61
C PRO A 574 -0.27 -19.73 1.14
N LEU A 575 0.02 -19.77 -0.16
CA LEU A 575 0.83 -18.75 -0.83
C LEU A 575 0.02 -17.45 -0.95
N ARG A 576 0.65 -16.32 -0.61
CA ARG A 576 -0.03 -15.02 -0.61
C ARG A 576 0.14 -14.26 -1.91
N GLN A 577 1.28 -14.48 -2.56
CA GLN A 577 1.69 -13.68 -3.72
C GLN A 577 1.68 -14.50 -5.00
N LEU A 578 0.66 -15.34 -5.18
CA LEU A 578 0.47 -16.09 -6.42
C LEU A 578 0.28 -15.14 -7.60
N VAL A 579 0.89 -15.48 -8.72
CA VAL A 579 0.65 -14.78 -9.99
C VAL A 579 -0.84 -14.92 -10.35
N PRO A 580 -1.57 -13.82 -10.60
CA PRO A 580 -3.00 -13.89 -10.90
C PRO A 580 -3.26 -14.43 -12.32
N GLU A 581 -4.43 -15.03 -12.55
CA GLU A 581 -4.82 -15.60 -13.85
C GLU A 581 -4.72 -14.62 -15.02
N SER A 582 -4.91 -13.32 -14.77
CA SER A 582 -4.75 -12.28 -15.78
C SER A 582 -3.35 -12.25 -16.41
N GLU A 583 -2.29 -12.54 -15.63
CA GLU A 583 -0.91 -12.58 -16.13
C GLU A 583 -0.67 -13.82 -17.00
N TYR A 584 -1.28 -14.95 -16.66
CA TYR A 584 -1.26 -16.14 -17.50
C TYR A 584 -2.01 -15.91 -18.81
N ALA A 585 -3.15 -15.22 -18.78
CA ALA A 585 -3.89 -14.87 -19.99
C ALA A 585 -3.08 -13.94 -20.92
N LEU A 586 -2.33 -12.98 -20.36
CA LEU A 586 -1.45 -12.08 -21.12
C LEU A 586 -0.29 -12.82 -21.80
N THR A 587 0.23 -13.87 -21.18
CA THR A 587 1.31 -14.68 -21.77
C THR A 587 0.82 -15.69 -22.80
N ALA A 588 -0.43 -16.14 -22.74
CA ALA A 588 -1.03 -17.07 -23.71
C ALA A 588 -1.27 -16.44 -25.10
N GLN A 589 -1.23 -15.11 -25.21
CA GLN A 589 -1.35 -14.36 -26.46
C GLN A 589 -0.01 -14.15 -27.20
N ARG A 590 1.09 -14.74 -26.68
CA ARG A 590 2.45 -14.59 -27.22
C ARG A 590 2.76 -15.51 -28.39
#